data_AF-A0A8C2VXB3-F1
#
_entry.id   AF-A0A8C2VXB3-F1
#
_cell.length_a   1.000
_cell.length_b   1.000
_cell.length_c   1.000
_cell.angle_alpha   90.00
_cell.angle_beta   90.00
_cell.angle_gamma   90.00
#
_symmetry.space_group_name_H-M   'P 1'
#
loop_
_entity.id
_entity.type
_entity.pdbx_description
1 polymer ?
#
loop_
_entity_poly.entity_id
_entity_poly.type
_entity_poly.pdbx_seq_one_letter_code
_entity_poly.pdbx_strand_id
1 'polypeptide(L)'
;MHLADRASPCEAELQELMEQIDIMVSNKKLDWERKMRALETRLDLRDQELANAQTCLDQKGQEVGLLRQKLDSLEKCNLAMTQNYEGQLQSLKAQFSQLTNSFEKLRLHQMKQNKIHRKELSHKEEIPFELSNLNQKLEEFRAKSSEWDKQEILYQTHLVSLDAQQKLLSEKYNQFQKQTQNYQTQLNGKNQCIGDSSSEIPGLVCQSDPGCETSERDEFIIEKLKSAVSEIALSRNKLQDENQKLLQELKMYQRQCQAMEAGLSEVKNELQLRDDLLRVIEMERLQLHKELLKMGECQSAQENKRRLESSYSPSIEETQRKKKELFSVIQDQPNQEKKINKLRNQLYQEEEYHNSEQERMRNEISNLTEELHQKEITIAAVMKKAALLERQLKIELEIKEKMLAKQQFPDTKYKAVRTENTHLKGMMGDLDPGQYMSMDFTNRAHSRNTSISKLEYENEKLRSDLAKLHVNGKSAWPHPNTYEEAGIFAYQSQIKMERNEDRLGQDCEPNRSATPLLPSLTFRTKDTASPLISDDEVFPLSPPDVSFPASLAAQHFLLEEEKRAKELEKLLNTHIDELQRHTEFTLNKYTKLKQNRHI
;
A
#
# COMPACT_ATOMS: atom_id res chain seq x y z
N MET A 1 -26.12 -42.92 103.47
CA MET A 1 -24.83 -42.57 104.10
C MET A 1 -23.84 -42.32 102.98
N HIS A 2 -23.40 -41.08 102.75
CA HIS A 2 -22.48 -40.77 101.66
C HIS A 2 -21.06 -41.16 102.04
N LEU A 3 -20.48 -42.13 101.33
CA LEU A 3 -19.04 -42.29 101.25
C LEU A 3 -18.54 -41.31 100.20
N ALA A 4 -17.99 -40.18 100.64
CA ALA A 4 -17.23 -39.28 99.78
C ALA A 4 -15.85 -39.90 99.59
N ASP A 5 -15.69 -40.67 98.50
CA ASP A 5 -14.43 -41.31 98.20
C ASP A 5 -13.38 -40.25 97.87
N ARG A 6 -12.30 -40.23 98.66
CA ARG A 6 -11.34 -39.12 98.66
C ARG A 6 -10.05 -39.59 98.01
N ALA A 7 -10.06 -39.56 96.67
CA ALA A 7 -8.93 -39.88 95.81
C ALA A 7 -7.61 -39.28 96.35
N SER A 8 -6.53 -40.03 96.22
CA SER A 8 -5.25 -39.62 96.80
C SER A 8 -4.66 -38.41 96.05
N PRO A 9 -3.83 -37.55 96.70
CA PRO A 9 -3.25 -36.40 96.00
C PRO A 9 -2.46 -36.78 94.73
N CYS A 10 -1.74 -37.89 94.77
CA CYS A 10 -0.98 -38.43 93.64
C CYS A 10 -1.88 -38.91 92.47
N GLU A 11 -3.08 -39.38 92.78
CA GLU A 11 -4.08 -39.82 91.80
C GLU A 11 -4.72 -38.63 91.07
N ALA A 12 -4.98 -37.53 91.80
CA ALA A 12 -5.43 -36.28 91.20
C ALA A 12 -4.35 -35.63 90.31
N GLU A 13 -3.09 -35.60 90.77
CA GLU A 13 -1.95 -35.10 89.98
C GLU A 13 -1.74 -35.92 88.68
N LEU A 14 -1.88 -37.24 88.75
CA LEU A 14 -1.79 -38.11 87.57
C LEU A 14 -2.96 -37.92 86.60
N GLN A 15 -4.18 -37.71 87.12
CA GLN A 15 -5.35 -37.42 86.30
C GLN A 15 -5.24 -36.05 85.61
N GLU A 16 -4.71 -35.02 86.29
CA GLU A 16 -4.44 -33.71 85.68
C GLU A 16 -3.37 -33.83 84.58
N LEU A 17 -2.29 -34.58 84.80
CA LEU A 17 -1.27 -34.82 83.78
C LEU A 17 -1.83 -35.55 82.54
N MET A 18 -2.76 -36.51 82.73
CA MET A 18 -3.46 -37.15 81.61
C MET A 18 -4.33 -36.15 80.84
N GLU A 19 -5.10 -35.30 81.52
CA GLU A 19 -5.91 -34.26 80.88
C GLU A 19 -5.05 -33.23 80.12
N GLN A 20 -3.91 -32.82 80.69
CA GLN A 20 -2.94 -31.95 80.00
C GLN A 20 -2.35 -32.63 78.74
N ILE A 21 -2.07 -33.94 78.78
CA ILE A 21 -1.61 -34.71 77.62
C ILE A 21 -2.71 -34.79 76.54
N ASP A 22 -3.95 -35.10 76.91
CA ASP A 22 -5.07 -35.18 75.96
C ASP A 22 -5.37 -33.81 75.32
N ILE A 23 -5.33 -32.73 76.10
CA ILE A 23 -5.42 -31.35 75.58
C ILE A 23 -4.26 -31.04 74.63
N MET A 24 -3.03 -31.44 74.96
CA MET A 24 -1.87 -31.25 74.07
C MET A 24 -2.03 -32.05 72.75
N VAL A 25 -2.39 -33.32 72.83
CA VAL A 25 -2.57 -34.22 71.67
C VAL A 25 -3.71 -33.72 70.79
N SER A 26 -4.84 -33.31 71.38
CA SER A 26 -5.98 -32.70 70.68
C SER A 26 -5.58 -31.41 69.96
N ASN A 27 -4.88 -30.48 70.64
CA ASN A 27 -4.38 -29.26 70.03
C ASN A 27 -3.40 -29.54 68.86
N LYS A 28 -2.48 -30.50 69.03
CA LYS A 28 -1.57 -30.91 67.95
C LYS A 28 -2.33 -31.51 66.78
N LYS A 29 -3.30 -32.40 67.02
CA LYS A 29 -4.15 -32.96 65.96
C LYS A 29 -4.85 -31.84 65.18
N LEU A 30 -5.44 -30.87 65.87
CA LEU A 30 -6.10 -29.73 65.26
C LEU A 30 -5.12 -28.88 64.42
N ASP A 31 -3.87 -28.68 64.87
CA ASP A 31 -2.82 -28.02 64.08
C ASP A 31 -2.44 -28.82 62.82
N TRP A 32 -2.36 -30.16 62.89
CA TRP A 32 -2.13 -31.00 61.71
C TRP A 32 -3.30 -30.91 60.73
N GLU A 33 -4.55 -30.95 61.20
CA GLU A 33 -5.74 -30.79 60.36
C GLU A 33 -5.84 -29.39 59.72
N ARG A 34 -5.48 -28.32 60.45
CA ARG A 34 -5.37 -26.95 59.90
C ARG A 34 -4.32 -26.89 58.77
N LYS A 35 -3.16 -27.51 58.97
CA LYS A 35 -2.07 -27.57 57.97
C LYS A 35 -2.46 -28.40 56.75
N MET A 36 -3.13 -29.53 56.95
CA MET A 36 -3.68 -30.38 55.88
C MET A 36 -4.64 -29.58 55.01
N ARG A 37 -5.67 -28.96 55.61
CA ARG A 37 -6.64 -28.10 54.90
C ARG A 37 -5.99 -26.91 54.19
N ALA A 38 -4.96 -26.29 54.78
CA ALA A 38 -4.20 -25.22 54.15
C ALA A 38 -3.27 -25.68 53.00
N LEU A 39 -2.91 -26.97 52.94
CA LEU A 39 -2.19 -27.57 51.82
C LEU A 39 -3.14 -28.02 50.71
N GLU A 40 -4.30 -28.59 51.07
CA GLU A 40 -5.39 -28.95 50.16
C GLU A 40 -5.86 -27.72 49.36
N THR A 41 -6.28 -26.64 50.03
CA THR A 41 -6.69 -25.39 49.34
C THR A 41 -5.56 -24.80 48.46
N ARG A 42 -4.29 -25.02 48.81
CA ARG A 42 -3.16 -24.58 47.99
C ARG A 42 -2.92 -25.47 46.77
N LEU A 43 -3.26 -26.75 46.83
CA LEU A 43 -3.21 -27.67 45.70
C LEU A 43 -4.36 -27.34 44.73
N ASP A 44 -5.59 -27.21 45.24
CA ASP A 44 -6.77 -26.82 44.44
C ASP A 44 -6.53 -25.52 43.64
N LEU A 45 -5.90 -24.52 44.26
CA LEU A 45 -5.54 -23.26 43.61
C LEU A 45 -4.46 -23.45 42.53
N ARG A 46 -3.45 -24.30 42.75
CA ARG A 46 -2.41 -24.61 41.75
C ARG A 46 -3.00 -25.36 40.56
N ASP A 47 -3.88 -26.32 40.79
CA ASP A 47 -4.51 -27.11 39.73
C ASP A 47 -5.48 -26.24 38.90
N GLN A 48 -6.20 -25.31 39.53
CA GLN A 48 -7.01 -24.32 38.83
C GLN A 48 -6.16 -23.32 38.03
N GLU A 49 -5.03 -22.85 38.56
CA GLU A 49 -4.07 -22.02 37.82
C GLU A 49 -3.48 -22.76 36.60
N LEU A 50 -3.14 -24.05 36.76
CA LEU A 50 -2.65 -24.90 35.67
C LEU A 50 -3.72 -25.14 34.60
N ALA A 51 -4.96 -25.43 34.97
CA ALA A 51 -6.08 -25.59 34.02
C ALA A 51 -6.37 -24.29 33.24
N ASN A 52 -6.27 -23.13 33.90
CA ASN A 52 -6.39 -21.82 33.26
C ASN A 52 -5.23 -21.55 32.28
N ALA A 53 -3.99 -21.88 32.68
CA ALA A 53 -2.81 -21.73 31.84
C ALA A 53 -2.85 -22.64 30.61
N GLN A 54 -3.26 -23.90 30.78
CA GLN A 54 -3.44 -24.86 29.68
C GLN A 54 -4.50 -24.36 28.69
N THR A 55 -5.66 -23.92 29.18
CA THR A 55 -6.74 -23.36 28.33
C THR A 55 -6.27 -22.15 27.51
N CYS A 56 -5.45 -21.28 28.12
CA CYS A 56 -4.84 -20.14 27.43
C CYS A 56 -3.82 -20.58 26.36
N LEU A 57 -2.99 -21.58 26.67
CA LEU A 57 -2.01 -22.15 25.75
C LEU A 57 -2.70 -22.82 24.54
N ASP A 58 -3.79 -23.55 24.76
CA ASP A 58 -4.58 -24.19 23.69
C ASP A 58 -5.22 -23.16 22.76
N GLN A 59 -5.77 -22.06 23.31
CA GLN A 59 -6.27 -20.93 22.53
C GLN A 59 -5.16 -20.30 21.68
N LYS A 60 -3.96 -20.09 22.25
CA LYS A 60 -2.81 -19.57 21.50
C LYS A 60 -2.27 -20.55 20.46
N GLY A 61 -2.37 -21.86 20.71
CA GLY A 61 -2.11 -22.90 19.71
C GLY A 61 -3.05 -22.78 18.50
N GLN A 62 -4.35 -22.54 18.73
CA GLN A 62 -5.33 -22.33 17.67
C GLN A 62 -5.07 -21.02 16.89
N GLU A 63 -4.76 -19.92 17.56
CA GLU A 63 -4.37 -18.66 16.91
C GLU A 63 -3.13 -18.83 16.02
N VAL A 64 -2.08 -19.48 16.52
CA VAL A 64 -0.85 -19.76 15.77
C VAL A 64 -1.12 -20.71 14.58
N GLY A 65 -2.00 -21.70 14.75
CA GLY A 65 -2.45 -22.58 13.66
C GLY A 65 -3.12 -21.80 12.53
N LEU A 66 -4.07 -20.91 12.86
CA LEU A 66 -4.75 -20.06 11.88
C LEU A 66 -3.80 -19.07 11.20
N LEU A 67 -2.83 -18.51 11.93
CA LEU A 67 -1.80 -17.63 11.37
C LEU A 67 -0.86 -18.38 10.41
N ARG A 68 -0.46 -19.61 10.75
CA ARG A 68 0.32 -20.49 9.84
C ARG A 68 -0.45 -20.81 8.56
N GLN A 69 -1.74 -21.13 8.65
CA GLN A 69 -2.58 -21.38 7.47
C GLN A 69 -2.71 -20.13 6.58
N LYS A 70 -2.86 -18.95 7.18
CA LYS A 70 -2.87 -17.67 6.44
C LYS A 70 -1.54 -17.41 5.73
N LEU A 71 -0.41 -17.63 6.41
CA LEU A 71 0.93 -17.47 5.84
C LEU A 71 1.14 -18.40 4.63
N ASP A 72 0.86 -19.70 4.79
CA ASP A 72 0.92 -20.69 3.71
C ASP A 72 0.04 -20.30 2.49
N SER A 73 -1.17 -19.79 2.74
CA SER A 73 -2.05 -19.31 1.66
C SER A 73 -1.51 -18.07 0.94
N LEU A 74 -0.81 -17.18 1.66
CA LEU A 74 -0.18 -15.97 1.11
C LEU A 74 1.08 -16.32 0.31
N GLU A 75 1.91 -17.21 0.81
CA GLU A 75 3.11 -17.72 0.12
C GLU A 75 2.73 -18.41 -1.20
N LYS A 76 1.70 -19.26 -1.19
CA LYS A 76 1.17 -19.90 -2.41
C LYS A 76 0.61 -18.89 -3.41
N CYS A 77 -0.11 -17.87 -2.93
CA CYS A 77 -0.62 -16.79 -3.78
C CYS A 77 0.51 -15.97 -4.43
N ASN A 78 1.52 -15.59 -3.63
CA ASN A 78 2.69 -14.85 -4.10
C ASN A 78 3.50 -15.68 -5.12
N LEU A 79 3.71 -16.97 -4.87
CA LEU A 79 4.43 -17.86 -5.78
C LEU A 79 3.70 -18.01 -7.13
N ALA A 80 2.38 -18.23 -7.12
CA ALA A 80 1.58 -18.28 -8.35
C ALA A 80 1.58 -16.93 -9.11
N MET A 81 1.56 -15.81 -8.39
CA MET A 81 1.67 -14.47 -8.98
C MET A 81 3.04 -14.24 -9.62
N THR A 82 4.13 -14.65 -8.96
CA THR A 82 5.50 -14.58 -9.49
C THR A 82 5.64 -15.43 -10.75
N GLN A 83 5.14 -16.67 -10.75
CA GLN A 83 5.12 -17.54 -11.93
C GLN A 83 4.33 -16.93 -13.10
N ASN A 84 3.21 -16.25 -12.83
CA ASN A 84 2.44 -15.55 -13.85
C ASN A 84 3.24 -14.40 -14.49
N TYR A 85 3.86 -13.54 -13.67
CA TYR A 85 4.71 -12.46 -14.18
C TYR A 85 5.97 -12.98 -14.89
N GLU A 86 6.55 -14.09 -14.45
CA GLU A 86 7.65 -14.72 -15.17
C GLU A 86 7.20 -15.24 -16.54
N GLY A 87 6.04 -15.91 -16.63
CA GLY A 87 5.46 -16.34 -17.90
C GLY A 87 5.17 -15.19 -18.86
N GLN A 88 4.63 -14.07 -18.36
CA GLN A 88 4.47 -12.84 -19.15
C GLN A 88 5.82 -12.30 -19.65
N LEU A 89 6.85 -12.26 -18.79
CA LEU A 89 8.18 -11.80 -19.15
C LEU A 89 8.87 -12.72 -20.18
N GLN A 90 8.68 -14.04 -20.06
CA GLN A 90 9.18 -15.01 -21.05
C GLN A 90 8.46 -14.84 -22.41
N SER A 91 7.14 -14.62 -22.42
CA SER A 91 6.38 -14.28 -23.64
C SER A 91 6.89 -12.98 -24.29
N LEU A 92 7.10 -11.93 -23.50
CA LEU A 92 7.60 -10.64 -24.01
C LEU A 92 9.02 -10.77 -24.58
N LYS A 93 9.91 -11.54 -23.92
CA LYS A 93 11.24 -11.89 -24.46
C LYS A 93 11.13 -12.62 -25.80
N ALA A 94 10.24 -13.61 -25.92
CA ALA A 94 10.03 -14.35 -27.16
C ALA A 94 9.53 -13.45 -28.30
N GLN A 95 8.57 -12.55 -28.02
CA GLN A 95 8.10 -11.53 -28.98
C GLN A 95 9.23 -10.57 -29.40
N PHE A 96 10.06 -10.13 -28.46
CA PHE A 96 11.22 -9.29 -28.77
C PHE A 96 12.23 -10.03 -29.66
N SER A 97 12.52 -11.31 -29.40
CA SER A 97 13.35 -12.13 -30.28
C SER A 97 12.74 -12.32 -31.67
N GLN A 98 11.42 -12.49 -31.79
CA GLN A 98 10.73 -12.54 -33.09
C GLN A 98 10.85 -11.22 -33.86
N LEU A 99 10.71 -10.07 -33.17
CA LEU A 99 10.87 -8.74 -33.75
C LEU A 99 12.33 -8.45 -34.17
N THR A 100 13.32 -8.85 -33.36
CA THR A 100 14.73 -8.78 -33.75
C THR A 100 15.01 -9.60 -35.00
N ASN A 101 14.51 -10.85 -35.03
CA ASN A 101 14.65 -11.74 -36.19
C ASN A 101 13.94 -11.21 -37.45
N SER A 102 12.82 -10.50 -37.33
CA SER A 102 12.14 -9.89 -38.48
C SER A 102 12.88 -8.64 -38.98
N PHE A 103 13.40 -7.82 -38.06
CA PHE A 103 14.24 -6.66 -38.38
C PHE A 103 15.54 -7.06 -39.08
N GLU A 104 16.22 -8.11 -38.61
CA GLU A 104 17.42 -8.64 -39.28
C GLU A 104 17.12 -9.17 -40.68
N LYS A 105 16.02 -9.91 -40.86
CA LYS A 105 15.55 -10.35 -42.19
C LYS A 105 15.29 -9.16 -43.12
N LEU A 106 14.64 -8.10 -42.63
CA LEU A 106 14.38 -6.88 -43.40
C LEU A 106 15.69 -6.14 -43.76
N ARG A 107 16.62 -6.00 -42.81
CA ARG A 107 17.94 -5.40 -43.03
C ARG A 107 18.76 -6.19 -44.06
N LEU A 108 18.73 -7.52 -43.99
CA LEU A 108 19.36 -8.41 -44.97
C LEU A 108 18.70 -8.32 -46.35
N HIS A 109 17.37 -8.19 -46.42
CA HIS A 109 16.65 -7.96 -47.67
C HIS A 109 17.07 -6.62 -48.30
N GLN A 110 17.04 -5.53 -47.54
CA GLN A 110 17.43 -4.19 -48.01
C GLN A 110 18.90 -4.17 -48.48
N MET A 111 19.81 -4.85 -47.79
CA MET A 111 21.20 -4.98 -48.25
C MET A 111 21.36 -5.86 -49.50
N LYS A 112 20.50 -6.86 -49.73
CA LYS A 112 20.46 -7.62 -50.99
C LYS A 112 19.92 -6.75 -52.13
N GLN A 113 18.82 -6.03 -51.91
CA GLN A 113 18.21 -5.11 -52.88
C GLN A 113 19.19 -4.00 -53.30
N ASN A 114 19.88 -3.36 -52.34
CA ASN A 114 20.90 -2.35 -52.64
C ASN A 114 22.09 -2.92 -53.43
N LYS A 115 22.45 -4.21 -53.24
CA LYS A 115 23.47 -4.90 -54.05
C LYS A 115 22.96 -5.23 -55.46
N ILE A 116 21.66 -5.44 -55.66
CA ILE A 116 21.04 -5.65 -56.97
C ILE A 116 20.99 -4.32 -57.73
N HIS A 117 20.44 -3.25 -57.14
CA HIS A 117 20.44 -1.93 -57.77
C HIS A 117 21.85 -1.40 -58.09
N ARG A 118 22.86 -1.67 -57.25
CA ARG A 118 24.26 -1.36 -57.58
C ARG A 118 24.77 -2.15 -58.79
N LYS A 119 24.32 -3.39 -59.01
CA LYS A 119 24.66 -4.18 -60.21
C LYS A 119 23.89 -3.71 -61.45
N GLU A 120 22.63 -3.30 -61.31
CA GLU A 120 21.86 -2.71 -62.41
C GLU A 120 22.47 -1.37 -62.86
N LEU A 121 22.90 -0.52 -61.93
CA LEU A 121 23.68 0.68 -62.26
C LEU A 121 25.09 0.37 -62.82
N SER A 122 25.66 -0.81 -62.51
CA SER A 122 26.97 -1.21 -63.06
C SER A 122 26.95 -1.50 -64.56
N HIS A 123 25.78 -1.62 -65.17
CA HIS A 123 25.61 -1.62 -66.64
C HIS A 123 25.41 -0.22 -67.23
N LYS A 124 25.52 0.85 -66.41
CA LYS A 124 25.56 2.26 -66.82
C LYS A 124 26.77 2.98 -66.22
N GLU A 125 27.95 2.43 -66.51
CA GLU A 125 29.24 2.96 -66.05
C GLU A 125 29.61 4.34 -66.68
N GLU A 126 28.80 4.82 -67.63
CA GLU A 126 28.91 6.14 -68.26
C GLU A 126 28.51 7.30 -67.31
N ILE A 127 27.53 7.12 -66.42
CA ILE A 127 26.95 8.23 -65.62
C ILE A 127 28.00 8.97 -64.75
N PRO A 128 28.95 8.30 -64.06
CA PRO A 128 30.04 8.98 -63.35
C PRO A 128 30.96 9.79 -64.28
N PHE A 129 31.16 9.31 -65.52
CA PHE A 129 32.04 9.92 -66.50
C PHE A 129 31.37 11.13 -67.18
N GLU A 130 30.07 11.04 -67.49
CA GLU A 130 29.25 12.15 -67.95
C GLU A 130 29.20 13.29 -66.93
N LEU A 131 29.01 12.97 -65.64
CA LEU A 131 29.00 13.97 -64.58
C LEU A 131 30.36 14.69 -64.45
N SER A 132 31.46 13.95 -64.59
CA SER A 132 32.81 14.53 -64.60
C SER A 132 33.04 15.45 -65.81
N ASN A 133 32.63 15.03 -67.01
CA ASN A 133 32.75 15.80 -68.25
C ASN A 133 31.87 17.07 -68.24
N LEU A 134 30.65 16.98 -67.70
CA LEU A 134 29.76 18.13 -67.51
C LEU A 134 30.35 19.13 -66.50
N ASN A 135 30.93 18.64 -65.39
CA ASN A 135 31.57 19.50 -64.40
C ASN A 135 32.82 20.21 -64.97
N GLN A 136 33.63 19.51 -65.79
CA GLN A 136 34.74 20.14 -66.50
C GLN A 136 34.26 21.27 -67.43
N LYS A 137 33.22 21.03 -68.25
CA LYS A 137 32.64 22.08 -69.09
C LYS A 137 32.11 23.27 -68.29
N LEU A 138 31.57 23.04 -67.10
CA LEU A 138 31.09 24.09 -66.21
C LEU A 138 32.25 24.97 -65.70
N GLU A 139 33.42 24.39 -65.39
CA GLU A 139 34.63 25.17 -65.10
C GLU A 139 35.18 25.90 -66.33
N GLU A 140 35.15 25.30 -67.52
CA GLU A 140 35.52 25.98 -68.77
C GLU A 140 34.62 27.19 -69.06
N PHE A 141 33.33 27.13 -68.71
CA PHE A 141 32.42 28.29 -68.79
C PHE A 141 32.70 29.32 -67.69
N ARG A 142 33.02 28.92 -66.45
CA ARG A 142 33.44 29.86 -65.38
C ARG A 142 34.72 30.61 -65.77
N ALA A 143 35.72 29.91 -66.30
CA ALA A 143 36.96 30.51 -66.77
C ALA A 143 36.72 31.51 -67.92
N LYS A 144 35.85 31.18 -68.89
CA LYS A 144 35.48 32.09 -69.98
C LYS A 144 34.71 33.31 -69.49
N SER A 145 33.79 33.16 -68.52
CA SER A 145 33.10 34.32 -67.91
C SER A 145 34.11 35.27 -67.28
N SER A 146 35.03 34.75 -66.46
CA SER A 146 36.06 35.55 -65.80
C SER A 146 36.99 36.28 -66.78
N GLU A 147 37.20 35.77 -67.99
CA GLU A 147 37.96 36.48 -69.02
C GLU A 147 37.16 37.62 -69.67
N TRP A 148 35.86 37.41 -69.92
CA TRP A 148 34.98 38.49 -70.38
C TRP A 148 34.86 39.61 -69.34
N ASP A 149 34.76 39.29 -68.05
CA ASP A 149 34.71 40.26 -66.95
C ASP A 149 35.97 41.16 -66.95
N LYS A 150 37.16 40.59 -67.16
CA LYS A 150 38.42 41.35 -67.31
C LYS A 150 38.39 42.24 -68.55
N GLN A 151 37.86 41.73 -69.65
CA GLN A 151 37.82 42.46 -70.92
C GLN A 151 36.83 43.63 -70.87
N GLU A 152 35.70 43.49 -70.15
CA GLU A 152 34.79 44.58 -69.82
C GLU A 152 35.49 45.65 -68.96
N ILE A 153 36.20 45.26 -67.90
CA ILE A 153 36.96 46.20 -67.04
C ILE A 153 38.01 46.97 -67.86
N LEU A 154 38.68 46.33 -68.82
CA LEU A 154 39.63 46.99 -69.72
C LEU A 154 38.94 48.00 -70.63
N TYR A 155 37.84 47.65 -71.29
CA TYR A 155 37.10 48.60 -72.13
C TYR A 155 36.50 49.76 -71.33
N GLN A 156 35.97 49.50 -70.13
CA GLN A 156 35.47 50.54 -69.23
C GLN A 156 36.59 51.48 -68.78
N THR A 157 37.79 50.96 -68.51
CA THR A 157 38.98 51.77 -68.22
C THR A 157 39.39 52.63 -69.41
N HIS A 158 39.34 52.10 -70.63
CA HIS A 158 39.59 52.88 -71.84
C HIS A 158 38.56 54.00 -72.04
N LEU A 159 37.27 53.72 -71.83
CA LEU A 159 36.20 54.74 -71.90
C LEU A 159 36.42 55.88 -70.89
N VAL A 160 36.78 55.57 -69.64
CA VAL A 160 37.12 56.59 -68.63
C VAL A 160 38.36 57.41 -69.05
N SER A 161 39.36 56.78 -69.66
CA SER A 161 40.55 57.50 -70.15
C SER A 161 40.24 58.45 -71.32
N LEU A 162 39.29 58.09 -72.19
CA LEU A 162 38.84 58.91 -73.32
C LEU A 162 37.97 60.09 -72.85
N ASP A 163 37.06 59.87 -71.90
CA ASP A 163 36.28 60.93 -71.24
C ASP A 163 37.21 61.94 -70.53
N ALA A 164 38.25 61.47 -69.84
CA ALA A 164 39.27 62.33 -69.23
C ALA A 164 40.03 63.18 -70.29
N GLN A 165 40.39 62.59 -71.43
CA GLN A 165 41.01 63.34 -72.54
C GLN A 165 40.04 64.35 -73.16
N GLN A 166 38.76 63.99 -73.35
CA GLN A 166 37.72 64.88 -73.87
C GLN A 166 37.48 66.07 -72.92
N LYS A 167 37.47 65.83 -71.60
CA LYS A 167 37.36 66.88 -70.58
C LYS A 167 38.58 67.80 -70.59
N LEU A 168 39.79 67.28 -70.70
CA LEU A 168 41.02 68.08 -70.81
C LEU A 168 41.04 68.92 -72.10
N LEU A 169 40.60 68.37 -73.23
CA LEU A 169 40.45 69.09 -74.49
C LEU A 169 39.36 70.16 -74.42
N SER A 170 38.23 69.88 -73.78
CA SER A 170 37.18 70.87 -73.52
C SER A 170 37.67 71.98 -72.59
N GLU A 171 38.47 71.67 -71.56
CA GLU A 171 39.05 72.69 -70.70
C GLU A 171 40.07 73.55 -71.47
N LYS A 172 40.90 72.96 -72.33
CA LYS A 172 41.80 73.71 -73.23
C LYS A 172 41.04 74.59 -74.20
N TYR A 173 39.95 74.09 -74.79
CA TYR A 173 39.05 74.91 -75.62
C TYR A 173 38.47 76.09 -74.83
N ASN A 174 37.98 75.84 -73.60
CA ASN A 174 37.44 76.89 -72.73
C ASN A 174 38.52 77.90 -72.29
N GLN A 175 39.77 77.47 -72.09
CA GLN A 175 40.92 78.34 -71.81
C GLN A 175 41.22 79.24 -73.02
N PHE A 176 41.27 78.68 -74.24
CA PHE A 176 41.44 79.47 -75.47
C PHE A 176 40.25 80.40 -75.72
N GLN A 177 39.01 79.95 -75.54
CA GLN A 177 37.81 80.77 -75.72
C GLN A 177 37.81 81.96 -74.75
N LYS A 178 38.18 81.75 -73.48
CA LYS A 178 38.38 82.84 -72.50
C LYS A 178 39.53 83.77 -72.88
N GLN A 179 40.61 83.25 -73.47
CA GLN A 179 41.71 84.07 -73.98
C GLN A 179 41.26 84.94 -75.17
N THR A 180 40.52 84.38 -76.13
CA THR A 180 39.88 85.12 -77.23
C THR A 180 38.90 86.16 -76.71
N GLN A 181 38.03 85.81 -75.75
CA GLN A 181 37.12 86.75 -75.10
C GLN A 181 37.86 87.87 -74.35
N ASN A 182 39.00 87.58 -73.71
CA ASN A 182 39.83 88.61 -73.08
C ASN A 182 40.46 89.56 -74.10
N TYR A 183 40.99 89.07 -75.23
CA TYR A 183 41.46 89.94 -76.33
C TYR A 183 40.30 90.74 -76.93
N GLN A 184 39.13 90.13 -77.11
CA GLN A 184 37.95 90.81 -77.62
C GLN A 184 37.38 91.83 -76.62
N THR A 185 37.59 91.62 -75.31
CA THR A 185 37.26 92.59 -74.25
C THR A 185 38.30 93.71 -74.16
N GLN A 186 39.57 93.46 -74.48
CA GLN A 186 40.58 94.52 -74.66
C GLN A 186 40.29 95.38 -75.91
N LEU A 187 39.74 94.79 -76.98
CA LEU A 187 39.29 95.51 -78.18
C LEU A 187 37.98 96.28 -77.93
N ASN A 188 36.97 95.64 -77.34
CA ASN A 188 35.66 96.24 -77.05
C ASN A 188 35.68 97.20 -75.85
N GLY A 189 36.67 97.09 -74.95
CA GLY A 189 36.93 98.03 -73.85
C GLY A 189 37.27 99.45 -74.30
N LYS A 190 37.19 99.72 -75.61
CA LYS A 190 37.30 101.04 -76.23
C LYS A 190 36.01 101.51 -76.93
N ASN A 191 34.82 100.98 -76.56
CA ASN A 191 33.51 101.52 -76.97
C ASN A 191 32.32 101.12 -76.04
N GLN A 192 31.88 102.05 -75.17
CA GLN A 192 30.49 102.23 -74.66
C GLN A 192 29.82 101.06 -73.85
N CYS A 193 28.64 101.20 -73.20
CA CYS A 193 28.13 102.15 -72.17
C CYS A 193 26.72 101.70 -71.70
N ILE A 194 26.37 101.85 -70.40
CA ILE A 194 24.99 101.98 -69.82
C ILE A 194 24.06 100.72 -69.80
N GLY A 195 23.22 100.54 -68.74
CA GLY A 195 21.98 99.70 -68.77
C GLY A 195 21.53 98.99 -67.47
N ASP A 196 20.55 99.56 -66.74
CA ASP A 196 20.10 99.22 -65.36
C ASP A 196 19.01 98.09 -65.16
N SER A 197 18.59 97.86 -63.88
CA SER A 197 17.26 97.34 -63.37
C SER A 197 17.01 95.81 -63.17
N SER A 198 16.10 95.28 -62.29
CA SER A 198 15.38 95.74 -61.03
C SER A 198 14.46 94.63 -60.38
N SER A 199 13.81 94.90 -59.20
CA SER A 199 12.53 94.30 -58.62
C SER A 199 12.47 92.85 -57.97
N GLU A 200 11.50 92.39 -57.11
CA GLU A 200 10.76 92.92 -55.91
C GLU A 200 9.91 91.83 -55.09
N ILE A 201 8.92 92.19 -54.23
CA ILE A 201 8.20 91.37 -53.16
C ILE A 201 6.71 91.88 -52.89
N PRO A 202 5.88 91.71 -51.78
CA PRO A 202 5.68 90.77 -50.61
C PRO A 202 4.18 90.39 -50.16
N GLY A 203 3.96 89.57 -49.09
CA GLY A 203 2.80 89.64 -48.12
C GLY A 203 1.70 88.51 -48.05
N LEU A 204 0.67 88.45 -47.15
CA LEU A 204 0.45 88.81 -45.69
C LEU A 204 -1.00 88.44 -45.11
N VAL A 205 -1.24 88.41 -43.76
CA VAL A 205 -2.53 88.69 -42.95
C VAL A 205 -3.40 87.59 -42.21
N CYS A 206 -4.11 88.05 -41.14
CA CYS A 206 -4.64 87.54 -39.83
C CYS A 206 -5.94 86.69 -39.58
N GLN A 207 -5.97 86.07 -38.37
CA GLN A 207 -6.98 85.92 -37.25
C GLN A 207 -8.50 86.25 -37.34
N SER A 208 -9.35 85.54 -36.56
CA SER A 208 -10.18 86.04 -35.39
C SER A 208 -11.16 84.99 -34.79
N ASP A 209 -11.67 85.21 -33.56
CA ASP A 209 -12.52 84.31 -32.69
C ASP A 209 -13.05 85.12 -31.44
N PRO A 210 -13.82 84.64 -30.41
CA PRO A 210 -14.79 83.53 -30.19
C PRO A 210 -16.17 83.91 -29.52
N GLY A 211 -17.07 82.93 -29.27
CA GLY A 211 -17.79 82.81 -27.96
C GLY A 211 -19.35 82.77 -27.87
N CYS A 212 -19.92 81.72 -27.25
CA CYS A 212 -20.84 81.76 -26.07
C CYS A 212 -21.61 80.42 -25.81
N GLU A 213 -22.18 79.75 -26.82
CA GLU A 213 -22.98 78.51 -26.64
C GLU A 213 -22.18 77.20 -26.43
N THR A 214 -20.89 77.28 -26.17
CA THR A 214 -20.01 76.07 -26.12
C THR A 214 -19.98 75.45 -24.73
N SER A 215 -19.98 76.26 -23.67
CA SER A 215 -19.67 75.86 -22.29
C SER A 215 -20.42 74.61 -21.77
N GLU A 216 -21.74 74.54 -21.94
CA GLU A 216 -22.54 73.40 -21.42
C GLU A 216 -22.29 72.10 -22.20
N ARG A 217 -22.04 72.20 -23.51
CA ARG A 217 -21.67 71.06 -24.36
C ARG A 217 -20.27 70.57 -24.02
N ASP A 218 -19.34 71.51 -23.82
CA ASP A 218 -17.97 71.22 -23.41
C ASP A 218 -17.95 70.54 -22.03
N GLU A 219 -18.76 71.00 -21.07
CA GLU A 219 -18.87 70.40 -19.74
C GLU A 219 -19.41 68.95 -19.77
N PHE A 220 -20.44 68.68 -20.58
CA PHE A 220 -20.94 67.30 -20.78
C PHE A 220 -19.92 66.39 -21.48
N ILE A 221 -19.15 66.92 -22.44
CA ILE A 221 -18.06 66.19 -23.09
C ILE A 221 -16.92 65.92 -22.09
N ILE A 222 -16.56 66.90 -21.27
CA ILE A 222 -15.57 66.78 -20.19
C ILE A 222 -15.98 65.70 -19.18
N GLU A 223 -17.25 65.65 -18.77
CA GLU A 223 -17.70 64.63 -17.80
C GLU A 223 -17.69 63.20 -18.40
N LYS A 224 -18.07 63.05 -19.68
CA LYS A 224 -17.87 61.78 -20.40
C LYS A 224 -16.40 61.38 -20.51
N LEU A 225 -15.51 62.33 -20.76
CA LEU A 225 -14.06 62.07 -20.80
C LEU A 225 -13.52 61.68 -19.42
N LYS A 226 -13.94 62.33 -18.32
CA LYS A 226 -13.59 61.91 -16.95
C LYS A 226 -14.04 60.48 -16.67
N SER A 227 -15.28 60.14 -17.03
CA SER A 227 -15.85 58.79 -16.84
C SER A 227 -15.04 57.74 -17.63
N ALA A 228 -14.75 57.98 -18.91
CA ALA A 228 -13.94 57.09 -19.73
C ALA A 228 -12.50 56.94 -19.21
N VAL A 229 -11.86 58.03 -18.74
CA VAL A 229 -10.52 57.98 -18.11
C VAL A 229 -10.56 57.17 -16.82
N SER A 230 -11.63 57.27 -16.01
CA SER A 230 -11.83 56.47 -14.80
C SER A 230 -11.97 54.98 -15.12
N GLU A 231 -12.77 54.62 -16.13
CA GLU A 231 -12.90 53.23 -16.59
C GLU A 231 -11.57 52.66 -17.13
N ILE A 232 -10.83 53.46 -17.91
CA ILE A 232 -9.49 53.10 -18.41
C ILE A 232 -8.51 52.88 -17.24
N ALA A 233 -8.54 53.73 -16.21
CA ALA A 233 -7.71 53.57 -15.01
C ALA A 233 -8.06 52.29 -14.23
N LEU A 234 -9.35 52.00 -14.04
CA LEU A 234 -9.81 50.76 -13.39
C LEU A 234 -9.44 49.51 -14.22
N SER A 235 -9.55 49.58 -15.55
CA SER A 235 -9.13 48.49 -16.45
C SER A 235 -7.62 48.27 -16.42
N ARG A 236 -6.83 49.35 -16.40
CA ARG A 236 -5.37 49.30 -16.29
C ARG A 236 -4.94 48.64 -14.97
N ASN A 237 -5.58 48.99 -13.85
CA ASN A 237 -5.25 48.41 -12.55
C ASN A 237 -5.55 46.91 -12.51
N LYS A 238 -6.72 46.47 -13.01
CA LYS A 238 -7.05 45.04 -13.13
C LYS A 238 -6.01 44.26 -13.96
N LEU A 239 -5.63 44.78 -15.12
CA LEU A 239 -4.59 44.17 -15.97
C LEU A 239 -3.21 44.14 -15.29
N GLN A 240 -2.89 45.14 -14.45
CA GLN A 240 -1.66 45.18 -13.67
C GLN A 240 -1.66 44.11 -12.55
N ASP A 241 -2.80 43.88 -11.90
CA ASP A 241 -2.96 42.85 -10.86
C ASP A 241 -2.95 41.43 -11.47
N GLU A 242 -3.60 41.23 -12.61
CA GLU A 242 -3.54 39.98 -13.38
C GLU A 242 -2.12 39.68 -13.86
N ASN A 243 -1.38 40.68 -14.34
CA ASN A 243 0.02 40.52 -14.76
C ASN A 243 0.93 40.16 -13.57
N GLN A 244 0.75 40.80 -12.41
CA GLN A 244 1.44 40.40 -11.17
C GLN A 244 1.13 38.96 -10.76
N LYS A 245 -0.13 38.52 -10.87
CA LYS A 245 -0.53 37.15 -10.56
C LYS A 245 0.12 36.14 -11.51
N LEU A 246 0.10 36.40 -12.82
CA LEU A 246 0.76 35.57 -13.83
C LEU A 246 2.28 35.50 -13.61
N LEU A 247 2.91 36.62 -13.23
CA LEU A 247 4.34 36.66 -12.90
C LEU A 247 4.68 35.82 -11.65
N GLN A 248 3.81 35.81 -10.64
CA GLN A 248 3.95 34.92 -9.48
C GLN A 248 3.78 33.45 -9.86
N GLU A 249 2.79 33.13 -10.70
CA GLU A 249 2.51 31.76 -11.15
C GLU A 249 3.64 31.19 -12.02
N LEU A 250 4.15 31.97 -12.98
CA LEU A 250 5.33 31.64 -13.78
C LEU A 250 6.55 31.37 -12.88
N LYS A 251 6.75 32.18 -11.83
CA LYS A 251 7.81 31.97 -10.84
C LYS A 251 7.56 30.74 -9.95
N MET A 252 6.34 30.23 -9.83
CA MET A 252 6.07 28.93 -9.19
C MET A 252 6.44 27.78 -10.13
N TYR A 253 5.95 27.77 -11.37
CA TYR A 253 6.30 26.74 -12.36
C TYR A 253 7.82 26.67 -12.59
N GLN A 254 8.53 27.80 -12.66
CA GLN A 254 10.00 27.81 -12.78
C GLN A 254 10.69 27.05 -11.65
N ARG A 255 10.25 27.21 -10.40
CA ARG A 255 10.78 26.46 -9.25
C ARG A 255 10.38 24.98 -9.29
N GLN A 256 9.19 24.67 -9.80
CA GLN A 256 8.73 23.29 -9.98
C GLN A 256 9.57 22.54 -11.01
N CYS A 257 9.92 23.20 -12.14
CA CYS A 257 10.86 22.64 -13.11
C CYS A 257 12.24 22.40 -12.48
N GLN A 258 12.80 23.39 -11.77
CA GLN A 258 14.08 23.24 -11.08
C GLN A 258 14.09 22.10 -10.04
N ALA A 259 13.01 21.91 -9.30
CA ALA A 259 12.87 20.79 -8.37
C ALA A 259 12.76 19.43 -9.10
N MET A 260 12.07 19.39 -10.24
CA MET A 260 11.97 18.19 -11.08
C MET A 260 13.30 17.83 -11.74
N GLU A 261 14.03 18.82 -12.25
CA GLU A 261 15.39 18.68 -12.80
C GLU A 261 16.38 18.15 -11.74
N ALA A 262 16.29 18.66 -10.50
CA ALA A 262 17.09 18.16 -9.38
C ALA A 262 16.76 16.69 -9.05
N GLY A 263 15.48 16.32 -8.95
CA GLY A 263 15.07 14.93 -8.71
C GLY A 263 15.45 13.98 -9.85
N LEU A 264 15.37 14.42 -11.11
CA LEU A 264 15.85 13.65 -12.27
C LEU A 264 17.37 13.45 -12.23
N SER A 265 18.13 14.45 -11.75
CA SER A 265 19.58 14.34 -11.54
C SER A 265 19.91 13.33 -10.44
N GLU A 266 19.18 13.36 -9.31
CA GLU A 266 19.33 12.42 -8.20
C GLU A 266 19.05 10.97 -8.63
N VAL A 267 17.91 10.71 -9.28
CA VAL A 267 17.56 9.37 -9.80
C VAL A 267 18.58 8.89 -10.85
N LYS A 268 19.10 9.78 -11.70
CA LYS A 268 20.16 9.44 -12.66
C LYS A 268 21.47 9.03 -11.96
N ASN A 269 21.83 9.72 -10.87
CA ASN A 269 23.02 9.36 -10.10
C ASN A 269 22.83 8.03 -9.35
N GLU A 270 21.64 7.76 -8.81
CA GLU A 270 21.33 6.47 -8.19
C GLU A 270 21.38 5.32 -9.22
N LEU A 271 20.84 5.53 -10.43
CA LEU A 271 20.94 4.57 -11.52
C LEU A 271 22.40 4.28 -11.88
N GLN A 272 23.23 5.31 -12.01
CA GLN A 272 24.67 5.14 -12.27
C GLN A 272 25.36 4.34 -11.16
N LEU A 273 25.05 4.59 -9.88
CA LEU A 273 25.60 3.83 -8.75
C LEU A 273 25.14 2.36 -8.75
N ARG A 274 23.90 2.08 -9.18
CA ARG A 274 23.39 0.71 -9.36
C ARG A 274 24.09 0.00 -10.52
N ASP A 275 24.29 0.67 -11.66
CA ASP A 275 25.05 0.14 -12.79
C ASP A 275 26.52 -0.10 -12.44
N ASP A 276 27.11 0.74 -11.58
CA ASP A 276 28.48 0.59 -11.07
C ASP A 276 28.59 -0.65 -10.17
N LEU A 277 27.65 -0.84 -9.23
CA LEU A 277 27.57 -2.04 -8.39
C LEU A 277 27.36 -3.32 -9.22
N LEU A 278 26.49 -3.29 -10.23
CA LEU A 278 26.26 -4.43 -11.12
C LEU A 278 27.53 -4.84 -11.89
N ARG A 279 28.39 -3.88 -12.28
CA ARG A 279 29.69 -4.20 -12.90
C ARG A 279 30.67 -4.85 -11.93
N VAL A 280 30.65 -4.48 -10.64
CA VAL A 280 31.45 -5.16 -9.61
C VAL A 280 31.00 -6.61 -9.44
N ILE A 281 29.69 -6.84 -9.27
CA ILE A 281 29.11 -8.19 -9.11
C ILE A 281 29.38 -9.07 -10.35
N GLU A 282 29.31 -8.50 -11.56
CA GLU A 282 29.67 -9.19 -12.81
C GLU A 282 31.16 -9.62 -12.81
N MET A 283 32.06 -8.73 -12.38
CA MET A 283 33.50 -9.05 -12.28
C MET A 283 33.78 -10.12 -11.21
N GLU A 284 33.12 -10.08 -10.06
CA GLU A 284 33.22 -11.11 -9.02
C GLU A 284 32.74 -12.47 -9.52
N ARG A 285 31.59 -12.51 -10.22
CA ARG A 285 31.07 -13.76 -10.83
C ARG A 285 32.05 -14.35 -11.84
N LEU A 286 32.69 -13.52 -12.66
CA LEU A 286 33.70 -13.95 -13.64
C LEU A 286 34.98 -14.46 -12.95
N GLN A 287 35.41 -13.84 -11.85
CA GLN A 287 36.55 -14.30 -11.06
C GLN A 287 36.26 -15.66 -10.38
N LEU A 288 35.10 -15.82 -9.75
CA LEU A 288 34.67 -17.09 -9.14
C LEU A 288 34.57 -18.21 -10.19
N HIS A 289 34.04 -17.92 -11.38
CA HIS A 289 34.00 -18.89 -12.48
C HIS A 289 35.40 -19.32 -12.95
N LYS A 290 36.35 -18.38 -13.00
CA LYS A 290 37.76 -18.63 -13.31
C LYS A 290 38.48 -19.45 -12.24
N GLU A 291 38.08 -19.33 -10.98
CA GLU A 291 38.60 -20.14 -9.87
C GLU A 291 38.00 -21.55 -9.85
N LEU A 292 36.71 -21.70 -10.13
CA LEU A 292 36.05 -22.99 -10.33
C LEU A 292 36.70 -23.80 -11.46
N LEU A 293 37.00 -23.14 -12.60
CA LEU A 293 37.73 -23.77 -13.71
C LEU A 293 39.10 -24.32 -13.28
N LYS A 294 39.92 -23.51 -12.58
CA LYS A 294 41.21 -23.96 -12.04
C LYS A 294 41.08 -25.13 -11.06
N MET A 295 40.06 -25.13 -10.21
CA MET A 295 39.83 -26.26 -9.30
C MET A 295 39.46 -27.54 -10.06
N GLY A 296 38.64 -27.42 -11.11
CA GLY A 296 38.32 -28.53 -12.01
C GLY A 296 39.55 -29.07 -12.76
N GLU A 297 40.43 -28.18 -13.25
CA GLU A 297 41.71 -28.56 -13.86
C GLU A 297 42.61 -29.32 -12.89
N CYS A 298 42.75 -28.85 -11.64
CA CYS A 298 43.52 -29.54 -10.60
C CYS A 298 42.94 -30.91 -10.24
N GLN A 299 41.62 -31.03 -10.10
CA GLN A 299 40.95 -32.32 -9.84
C GLN A 299 41.12 -33.29 -11.02
N SER A 300 40.96 -32.79 -12.25
CA SER A 300 41.19 -33.55 -13.49
C SER A 300 42.63 -34.04 -13.59
N ALA A 301 43.63 -33.21 -13.28
CA ALA A 301 45.03 -33.61 -13.25
C ALA A 301 45.30 -34.71 -12.20
N GLN A 302 44.71 -34.60 -11.01
CA GLN A 302 44.82 -35.60 -9.94
C GLN A 302 44.14 -36.93 -10.33
N GLU A 303 42.99 -36.89 -10.99
CA GLU A 303 42.29 -38.09 -11.44
C GLU A 303 42.97 -38.74 -12.64
N ASN A 304 43.45 -37.96 -13.60
CA ASN A 304 44.22 -38.46 -14.74
C ASN A 304 45.53 -39.13 -14.29
N LYS A 305 46.18 -38.65 -13.21
CA LYS A 305 47.31 -39.36 -12.59
C LYS A 305 46.89 -40.76 -12.11
N ARG A 306 45.79 -40.88 -11.35
CA ARG A 306 45.25 -42.18 -10.89
C ARG A 306 44.88 -43.10 -12.07
N ARG A 307 44.38 -42.55 -13.18
CA ARG A 307 44.05 -43.31 -14.40
C ARG A 307 45.30 -43.78 -15.16
N LEU A 308 46.37 -42.97 -15.20
CA LEU A 308 47.65 -43.33 -15.84
C LEU A 308 48.35 -44.50 -15.14
N GLU A 309 48.36 -44.50 -13.81
CA GLU A 309 48.93 -45.59 -12.99
C GLU A 309 48.22 -46.94 -13.20
N SER A 310 47.01 -46.94 -13.78
CA SER A 310 46.18 -48.14 -14.01
C SER A 310 46.31 -48.78 -15.40
N SER A 311 47.04 -48.19 -16.36
CA SER A 311 46.96 -48.58 -17.79
C SER A 311 48.31 -48.90 -18.46
N TYR A 312 48.97 -49.98 -18.02
CA TYR A 312 50.18 -50.53 -18.65
C TYR A 312 49.89 -51.75 -19.55
N SER A 313 49.63 -51.53 -20.85
CA SER A 313 50.00 -52.43 -21.99
C SER A 313 49.41 -51.94 -23.33
N PRO A 314 50.01 -52.27 -24.50
CA PRO A 314 49.82 -51.47 -25.72
C PRO A 314 49.17 -52.16 -26.95
N SER A 315 48.70 -51.29 -27.85
CA SER A 315 48.11 -51.50 -29.18
C SER A 315 48.86 -52.42 -30.16
N ILE A 316 48.12 -53.25 -30.92
CA ILE A 316 48.29 -53.51 -32.37
C ILE A 316 46.91 -53.81 -33.00
N GLU A 317 46.27 -52.87 -33.72
CA GLU A 317 45.14 -53.16 -34.65
C GLU A 317 44.95 -52.15 -35.81
N GLU A 318 45.71 -51.06 -35.88
CA GLU A 318 45.38 -49.90 -36.73
C GLU A 318 45.43 -50.18 -38.25
N THR A 319 46.24 -51.13 -38.69
CA THR A 319 46.32 -51.57 -40.11
C THR A 319 45.14 -52.41 -40.57
N GLN A 320 44.33 -52.99 -39.67
CA GLN A 320 43.09 -53.67 -40.06
C GLN A 320 41.94 -52.69 -40.37
N ARG A 321 41.93 -51.52 -39.73
CA ARG A 321 40.82 -50.54 -39.79
C ARG A 321 40.56 -50.08 -41.23
N LYS A 322 41.62 -49.65 -41.93
CA LYS A 322 41.59 -49.12 -43.31
C LYS A 322 41.21 -50.13 -44.40
N LYS A 323 41.09 -51.43 -44.07
CA LYS A 323 40.62 -52.46 -45.01
C LYS A 323 39.17 -52.90 -44.76
N LYS A 324 38.59 -52.55 -43.62
CA LYS A 324 37.16 -52.74 -43.31
C LYS A 324 36.30 -51.59 -43.85
N GLU A 325 36.84 -50.37 -43.92
CA GLU A 325 36.14 -49.16 -44.37
C GLU A 325 35.59 -49.26 -45.81
N LEU A 326 36.31 -49.86 -46.77
CA LEU A 326 35.80 -50.03 -48.14
C LEU A 326 34.69 -51.09 -48.29
N PHE A 327 34.52 -51.98 -47.30
CA PHE A 327 33.47 -53.02 -47.35
C PHE A 327 32.20 -52.66 -46.59
N SER A 328 32.21 -51.68 -45.67
CA SER A 328 30.97 -51.28 -44.97
C SER A 328 29.97 -50.60 -45.91
N VAL A 329 30.44 -49.73 -46.81
CA VAL A 329 29.61 -48.85 -47.63
C VAL A 329 28.55 -49.58 -48.45
N ILE A 330 28.84 -50.81 -48.90
CA ILE A 330 27.89 -51.65 -49.68
C ILE A 330 26.97 -52.46 -48.74
N GLN A 331 27.40 -52.76 -47.51
CA GLN A 331 26.59 -53.42 -46.47
C GLN A 331 25.72 -52.42 -45.68
N ASP A 332 25.96 -51.12 -45.81
CA ASP A 332 25.30 -50.06 -45.04
C ASP A 332 23.88 -49.72 -45.51
N GLN A 333 23.38 -50.25 -46.63
CA GLN A 333 22.00 -50.00 -47.10
C GLN A 333 20.91 -50.50 -46.12
N PRO A 334 20.88 -51.79 -45.69
CA PRO A 334 19.99 -52.23 -44.60
C PRO A 334 20.33 -51.58 -43.25
N ASN A 335 21.52 -50.97 -43.10
CA ASN A 335 21.89 -50.23 -41.90
C ASN A 335 21.28 -48.81 -41.89
N GLN A 336 21.17 -48.16 -43.06
CA GLN A 336 20.39 -46.94 -43.25
C GLN A 336 18.89 -47.20 -43.06
N GLU A 337 18.36 -48.29 -43.61
CA GLU A 337 16.94 -48.65 -43.41
C GLU A 337 16.61 -48.92 -41.94
N LYS A 338 17.49 -49.62 -41.20
CA LYS A 338 17.39 -49.76 -39.74
C LYS A 338 17.47 -48.42 -39.00
N LYS A 339 18.30 -47.47 -39.45
CA LYS A 339 18.36 -46.11 -38.88
C LYS A 339 17.07 -45.33 -39.16
N ILE A 340 16.51 -45.40 -40.37
CA ILE A 340 15.24 -44.75 -40.75
C ILE A 340 14.07 -45.32 -39.94
N ASN A 341 13.98 -46.65 -39.80
CA ASN A 341 12.93 -47.28 -39.00
C ASN A 341 13.13 -47.02 -37.50
N LYS A 342 14.38 -46.90 -37.01
CA LYS A 342 14.62 -46.44 -35.63
C LYS A 342 14.17 -45.00 -35.42
N LEU A 343 14.47 -44.08 -36.36
CA LEU A 343 14.01 -42.69 -36.31
C LEU A 343 12.48 -42.57 -36.39
N ARG A 344 11.82 -43.39 -37.22
CA ARG A 344 10.34 -43.48 -37.24
C ARG A 344 9.77 -43.95 -35.92
N ASN A 345 10.33 -45.01 -35.32
CA ASN A 345 9.87 -45.51 -34.03
C ASN A 345 10.12 -44.50 -32.90
N GLN A 346 11.21 -43.73 -32.97
CA GLN A 346 11.46 -42.63 -32.03
C GLN A 346 10.44 -41.49 -32.21
N LEU A 347 10.13 -41.10 -33.45
CA LEU A 347 9.07 -40.11 -33.74
C LEU A 347 7.69 -40.57 -33.26
N TYR A 348 7.32 -41.84 -33.45
CA TYR A 348 6.07 -42.38 -32.92
C TYR A 348 6.05 -42.39 -31.38
N GLN A 349 7.17 -42.71 -30.72
CA GLN A 349 7.27 -42.65 -29.26
C GLN A 349 7.23 -41.22 -28.71
N GLU A 350 7.85 -40.26 -29.40
CA GLU A 350 7.72 -38.83 -29.08
C GLU A 350 6.30 -38.31 -29.35
N GLU A 351 5.62 -38.77 -30.41
CA GLU A 351 4.24 -38.42 -30.72
C GLU A 351 3.25 -39.01 -29.70
N GLU A 352 3.38 -40.27 -29.29
CA GLU A 352 2.60 -40.85 -28.19
C GLU A 352 2.86 -40.12 -26.86
N TYR A 353 4.13 -39.82 -26.55
CA TYR A 353 4.49 -39.05 -25.35
C TYR A 353 3.85 -37.65 -25.38
N HIS A 354 4.00 -36.90 -26.48
CA HIS A 354 3.42 -35.57 -26.63
C HIS A 354 1.89 -35.59 -26.57
N ASN A 355 1.23 -36.59 -27.15
CA ASN A 355 -0.23 -36.76 -27.00
C ASN A 355 -0.62 -37.04 -25.54
N SER A 356 0.15 -37.86 -24.81
CA SER A 356 -0.11 -38.15 -23.39
C SER A 356 0.09 -36.93 -22.48
N GLU A 357 1.10 -36.09 -22.76
CA GLU A 357 1.31 -34.83 -22.04
C GLU A 357 0.25 -33.79 -22.39
N GLN A 358 -0.15 -33.70 -23.66
CA GLN A 358 -1.23 -32.80 -24.06
C GLN A 358 -2.58 -33.21 -23.45
N GLU A 359 -2.82 -34.52 -23.29
CA GLU A 359 -3.98 -35.05 -22.58
C GLU A 359 -3.90 -34.76 -21.08
N ARG A 360 -2.73 -34.94 -20.44
CA ARG A 360 -2.49 -34.52 -19.05
C ARG A 360 -2.84 -33.05 -18.85
N MET A 361 -2.37 -32.17 -19.73
CA MET A 361 -2.68 -30.74 -19.71
C MET A 361 -4.17 -30.44 -19.93
N ARG A 362 -4.86 -31.16 -20.83
CA ARG A 362 -6.32 -31.00 -21.03
C ARG A 362 -7.10 -31.34 -19.76
N ASN A 363 -6.72 -32.41 -19.06
CA ASN A 363 -7.35 -32.81 -17.80
C ASN A 363 -7.03 -31.82 -16.67
N GLU A 364 -5.79 -31.33 -16.57
CA GLU A 364 -5.40 -30.29 -15.60
C GLU A 364 -6.17 -28.97 -15.82
N ILE A 365 -6.28 -28.50 -17.07
CA ILE A 365 -7.09 -27.32 -17.42
C ILE A 365 -8.57 -27.52 -17.06
N SER A 366 -9.11 -28.73 -17.27
CA SER A 366 -10.49 -29.06 -16.93
C SER A 366 -10.73 -29.01 -15.42
N ASN A 367 -9.84 -29.66 -14.65
CA ASN A 367 -9.89 -29.65 -13.18
C ASN A 367 -9.77 -28.23 -12.59
N LEU A 368 -8.84 -27.41 -13.12
CA LEU A 368 -8.67 -26.02 -12.69
C LEU A 368 -9.88 -25.15 -13.05
N THR A 369 -10.57 -25.45 -14.15
CA THR A 369 -11.81 -24.75 -14.54
C THR A 369 -12.97 -25.10 -13.61
N GLU A 370 -13.10 -26.37 -13.21
CA GLU A 370 -14.10 -26.81 -12.22
C GLU A 370 -13.80 -26.22 -10.82
N GLU A 371 -12.53 -26.24 -10.39
CA GLU A 371 -12.13 -25.65 -9.10
C GLU A 371 -12.36 -24.12 -9.06
N LEU A 372 -12.11 -23.42 -10.17
CA LEU A 372 -12.43 -21.99 -10.32
C LEU A 372 -13.93 -21.75 -10.17
N HIS A 373 -14.77 -22.52 -10.86
CA HIS A 373 -16.22 -22.37 -10.77
C HIS A 373 -16.75 -22.67 -9.36
N GLN A 374 -16.22 -23.69 -8.69
CA GLN A 374 -16.56 -24.00 -7.31
C GLN A 374 -16.11 -22.90 -6.33
N LYS A 375 -14.99 -22.22 -6.61
CA LYS A 375 -14.55 -21.01 -5.88
C LYS A 375 -15.50 -19.83 -6.11
N GLU A 376 -15.97 -19.59 -7.34
CA GLU A 376 -16.97 -18.55 -7.65
C GLU A 376 -18.28 -18.76 -6.87
N ILE A 377 -18.81 -20.00 -6.87
CA ILE A 377 -20.01 -20.39 -6.11
C ILE A 377 -19.79 -20.14 -4.61
N THR A 378 -18.62 -20.51 -4.08
CA THR A 378 -18.25 -20.32 -2.67
C THR A 378 -18.17 -18.84 -2.31
N ILE A 379 -17.54 -18.01 -3.16
CA ILE A 379 -17.46 -16.55 -2.98
C ILE A 379 -18.86 -15.94 -2.99
N ALA A 380 -19.73 -16.30 -3.94
CA ALA A 380 -21.10 -15.80 -4.01
C ALA A 380 -21.91 -16.16 -2.73
N ALA A 381 -21.73 -17.38 -2.20
CA ALA A 381 -22.36 -17.79 -0.94
C ALA A 381 -21.83 -16.98 0.28
N VAL A 382 -20.52 -16.75 0.35
CA VAL A 382 -19.90 -15.94 1.42
C VAL A 382 -20.34 -14.48 1.33
N MET A 383 -20.38 -13.88 0.14
CA MET A 383 -20.89 -12.52 -0.08
C MET A 383 -22.37 -12.39 0.34
N LYS A 384 -23.21 -13.37 0.00
CA LYS A 384 -24.61 -13.41 0.44
C LYS A 384 -24.73 -13.47 1.97
N LYS A 385 -23.86 -14.23 2.65
CA LYS A 385 -23.82 -14.30 4.12
C LYS A 385 -23.33 -12.98 4.74
N ALA A 386 -22.29 -12.37 4.18
CA ALA A 386 -21.78 -11.07 4.62
C ALA A 386 -22.86 -9.97 4.54
N ALA A 387 -23.56 -9.85 3.40
CA ALA A 387 -24.63 -8.88 3.20
C ALA A 387 -25.85 -9.10 4.13
N LEU A 388 -26.04 -10.29 4.69
CA LEU A 388 -27.05 -10.54 5.74
C LEU A 388 -26.55 -10.07 7.12
N LEU A 389 -25.30 -10.36 7.47
CA LEU A 389 -24.68 -9.92 8.73
C LEU A 389 -24.55 -8.39 8.79
N GLU A 390 -24.22 -7.72 7.69
CA GLU A 390 -24.21 -6.25 7.59
C GLU A 390 -25.58 -5.64 7.89
N ARG A 391 -26.67 -6.24 7.39
CA ARG A 391 -28.05 -5.80 7.67
C ARG A 391 -28.41 -6.01 9.14
N GLN A 392 -28.05 -7.16 9.70
CA GLN A 392 -28.28 -7.48 11.11
C GLN A 392 -27.56 -6.49 12.03
N LEU A 393 -26.26 -6.25 11.79
CA LEU A 393 -25.45 -5.31 12.55
C LEU A 393 -25.96 -3.87 12.42
N LYS A 394 -26.42 -3.46 11.23
CA LYS A 394 -27.03 -2.14 11.03
C LYS A 394 -28.31 -1.96 11.87
N ILE A 395 -29.17 -2.97 11.92
CA ILE A 395 -30.39 -2.96 12.75
C ILE A 395 -30.03 -2.91 14.24
N GLU A 396 -29.02 -3.68 14.67
CA GLU A 396 -28.55 -3.69 16.05
C GLU A 396 -27.96 -2.33 16.49
N LEU A 397 -27.20 -1.66 15.60
CA LEU A 397 -26.72 -0.30 15.82
C LEU A 397 -27.88 0.69 15.95
N GLU A 398 -28.87 0.65 15.05
CA GLU A 398 -30.04 1.53 15.11
C GLU A 398 -30.86 1.33 16.41
N ILE A 399 -30.93 0.09 16.91
CA ILE A 399 -31.54 -0.21 18.22
C ILE A 399 -30.69 0.40 19.36
N LYS A 400 -29.36 0.24 19.33
CA LYS A 400 -28.45 0.79 20.34
C LYS A 400 -28.45 2.33 20.36
N GLU A 401 -28.51 2.98 19.21
CA GLU A 401 -28.68 4.45 19.10
C GLU A 401 -30.01 4.91 19.70
N LYS A 402 -31.12 4.22 19.40
CA LYS A 402 -32.44 4.51 19.99
C LYS A 402 -32.47 4.30 21.51
N MET A 403 -31.70 3.35 22.03
CA MET A 403 -31.55 3.13 23.48
C MET A 403 -30.70 4.23 24.14
N LEU A 404 -29.58 4.64 23.53
CA LEU A 404 -28.76 5.76 24.00
C LEU A 404 -29.55 7.08 24.01
N ALA A 405 -30.32 7.38 22.97
CA ALA A 405 -31.18 8.56 22.91
C ALA A 405 -32.22 8.57 24.04
N LYS A 406 -32.85 7.41 24.33
CA LYS A 406 -33.77 7.25 25.47
C LYS A 406 -33.07 7.43 26.83
N GLN A 407 -31.79 7.10 26.95
CA GLN A 407 -31.02 7.25 28.19
C GLN A 407 -30.56 8.69 28.46
N GLN A 408 -30.30 9.50 27.42
CA GLN A 408 -29.89 10.91 27.58
C GLN A 408 -31.03 11.82 28.09
N PHE A 409 -32.29 11.48 27.80
CA PHE A 409 -33.44 12.28 28.23
C PHE A 409 -33.67 12.31 29.77
N PRO A 410 -33.67 11.18 30.52
CA PRO A 410 -33.76 11.21 31.98
C PRO A 410 -32.51 11.81 32.62
N ASP A 411 -31.31 11.63 32.06
CA ASP A 411 -30.07 12.21 32.60
C ASP A 411 -30.03 13.75 32.44
N THR A 412 -30.45 14.29 31.29
CA THR A 412 -30.61 15.75 31.12
C THR A 412 -31.70 16.32 32.02
N LYS A 413 -32.85 15.64 32.16
CA LYS A 413 -33.91 16.03 33.12
C LYS A 413 -33.42 16.01 34.58
N TYR A 414 -32.66 14.98 34.97
CA TYR A 414 -32.08 14.87 36.30
C TYR A 414 -31.04 15.97 36.58
N LYS A 415 -30.21 16.31 35.60
CA LYS A 415 -29.28 17.46 35.68
C LYS A 415 -30.01 18.79 35.86
N ALA A 416 -31.11 19.01 35.12
CA ALA A 416 -31.94 20.21 35.27
C ALA A 416 -32.56 20.31 36.68
N VAL A 417 -33.17 19.24 37.18
CA VAL A 417 -33.73 19.18 38.55
C VAL A 417 -32.64 19.35 39.63
N ARG A 418 -31.42 18.88 39.39
CA ARG A 418 -30.27 19.12 40.27
C ARG A 418 -29.86 20.60 40.29
N THR A 419 -29.81 21.26 39.14
CA THR A 419 -29.52 22.71 39.08
C THR A 419 -30.63 23.54 39.72
N GLU A 420 -31.89 23.17 39.53
CA GLU A 420 -33.05 23.81 40.16
C GLU A 420 -33.02 23.65 41.70
N ASN A 421 -32.77 22.44 42.21
CA ASN A 421 -32.59 22.23 43.66
C ASN A 421 -31.39 23.00 44.22
N THR A 422 -30.32 23.16 43.45
CA THR A 422 -29.15 23.97 43.85
C THR A 422 -29.51 25.44 43.94
N HIS A 423 -30.26 25.96 42.96
CA HIS A 423 -30.76 27.33 42.95
C HIS A 423 -31.75 27.60 44.09
N LEU A 424 -32.73 26.71 44.31
CA LEU A 424 -33.69 26.78 45.41
C LEU A 424 -32.99 26.71 46.77
N LYS A 425 -31.99 25.84 46.95
CA LYS A 425 -31.16 25.81 48.16
C LYS A 425 -30.42 27.13 48.38
N GLY A 426 -29.89 27.75 47.33
CA GLY A 426 -29.31 29.10 47.40
C GLY A 426 -30.33 30.18 47.77
N MET A 427 -31.57 30.09 47.28
CA MET A 427 -32.65 31.02 47.60
C MET A 427 -33.20 30.89 49.03
N MET A 428 -33.15 29.70 49.63
CA MET A 428 -33.57 29.51 51.03
C MET A 428 -32.57 30.11 52.04
N GLY A 429 -31.30 30.27 51.65
CA GLY A 429 -30.23 30.72 52.55
C GLY A 429 -29.91 29.73 53.67
N ASP A 430 -28.98 30.10 54.55
CA ASP A 430 -28.62 29.33 55.75
C ASP A 430 -29.65 29.55 56.87
N LEU A 431 -30.89 29.12 56.63
CA LEU A 431 -31.93 29.03 57.67
C LEU A 431 -31.64 27.85 58.61
N ASP A 432 -31.05 28.17 59.77
CA ASP A 432 -30.80 27.22 60.85
C ASP A 432 -32.11 26.49 61.27
N PRO A 433 -32.20 25.14 61.15
CA PRO A 433 -33.40 24.39 61.51
C PRO A 433 -33.85 24.51 62.98
N GLY A 434 -33.00 25.02 63.89
CA GLY A 434 -33.27 25.02 65.32
C GLY A 434 -34.51 25.80 65.78
N GLN A 435 -34.96 26.82 65.03
CA GLN A 435 -35.88 27.84 65.58
C GLN A 435 -37.39 27.58 65.37
N TYR A 436 -37.79 26.55 64.61
CA TYR A 436 -39.22 26.33 64.27
C TYR A 436 -39.98 25.41 65.26
N MET A 437 -39.30 24.74 66.19
CA MET A 437 -39.90 23.69 67.03
C MET A 437 -40.57 24.18 68.34
N SER A 438 -40.59 25.49 68.60
CA SER A 438 -40.99 26.07 69.89
C SER A 438 -42.39 26.72 69.91
N MET A 439 -43.42 26.04 69.39
CA MET A 439 -44.83 26.44 69.61
C MET A 439 -45.77 25.25 69.86
N ASP A 440 -46.22 25.11 71.11
CA ASP A 440 -47.50 24.57 71.58
C ASP A 440 -48.14 23.36 70.86
N PHE A 441 -47.49 22.19 70.97
CA PHE A 441 -48.07 20.92 70.53
C PHE A 441 -49.23 20.40 71.41
N THR A 442 -49.39 20.90 72.64
CA THR A 442 -50.32 20.36 73.66
C THR A 442 -51.78 20.37 73.23
N ASN A 443 -52.24 21.46 72.60
CA ASN A 443 -53.62 21.60 72.10
C ASN A 443 -53.91 20.68 70.91
N ARG A 444 -52.90 20.45 70.04
CA ARG A 444 -53.04 19.56 68.87
C ARG A 444 -53.09 18.07 69.27
N ALA A 445 -52.48 17.70 70.39
CA ALA A 445 -52.58 16.33 70.93
C ALA A 445 -54.00 16.01 71.44
N HIS A 446 -54.61 16.93 72.21
CA HIS A 446 -55.93 16.70 72.80
C HIS A 446 -57.06 16.60 71.76
N SER A 447 -57.03 17.43 70.72
CA SER A 447 -58.01 17.33 69.61
C SER A 447 -57.84 16.06 68.79
N ARG A 448 -56.61 15.58 68.59
CA ARG A 448 -56.33 14.27 67.97
C ARG A 448 -56.91 13.12 68.79
N ASN A 449 -56.61 13.03 70.08
CA ASN A 449 -57.14 11.95 70.94
C ASN A 449 -58.68 11.96 71.00
N THR A 450 -59.28 13.15 71.11
CA THR A 450 -60.76 13.31 71.08
C THR A 450 -61.37 12.86 69.74
N SER A 451 -60.63 13.02 68.63
CA SER A 451 -61.07 12.56 67.31
C SER A 451 -60.89 11.06 67.14
N ILE A 452 -59.78 10.51 67.64
CA ILE A 452 -59.48 9.07 67.62
C ILE A 452 -60.56 8.29 68.36
N SER A 453 -60.89 8.65 69.61
CA SER A 453 -61.92 7.89 70.37
C SER A 453 -63.35 8.06 69.85
N LYS A 454 -63.64 9.10 69.07
CA LYS A 454 -64.89 9.15 68.27
C LYS A 454 -64.87 8.17 67.10
N LEU A 455 -63.76 8.13 66.35
CA LEU A 455 -63.58 7.19 65.24
C LEU A 455 -63.55 5.73 65.72
N GLU A 456 -62.97 5.45 66.89
CA GLU A 456 -62.99 4.11 67.51
C GLU A 456 -64.42 3.67 67.85
N TYR A 457 -65.22 4.55 68.47
CA TYR A 457 -66.62 4.28 68.77
C TYR A 457 -67.46 4.08 67.50
N GLU A 458 -67.25 4.88 66.46
CA GLU A 458 -67.91 4.68 65.17
C GLU A 458 -67.44 3.41 64.45
N ASN A 459 -66.16 3.03 64.55
CA ASN A 459 -65.66 1.77 63.98
C ASN A 459 -66.31 0.56 64.64
N GLU A 460 -66.40 0.57 65.98
CA GLU A 460 -67.00 -0.54 66.73
C GLU A 460 -68.53 -0.62 66.52
N LYS A 461 -69.20 0.53 66.36
CA LYS A 461 -70.59 0.57 65.90
C LYS A 461 -70.74 0.02 64.47
N LEU A 462 -69.90 0.43 63.53
CA LEU A 462 -69.92 -0.06 62.15
C LEU A 462 -69.62 -1.57 62.06
N ARG A 463 -68.73 -2.10 62.92
CA ARG A 463 -68.51 -3.56 63.07
C ARG A 463 -69.76 -4.26 63.60
N SER A 464 -70.41 -3.69 64.62
CA SER A 464 -71.68 -4.20 65.15
C SER A 464 -72.79 -4.22 64.08
N ASP A 465 -72.87 -3.18 63.25
CA ASP A 465 -73.87 -3.05 62.19
C ASP A 465 -73.53 -3.93 60.96
N LEU A 466 -72.25 -4.11 60.62
CA LEU A 466 -71.79 -5.11 59.64
C LEU A 466 -72.08 -6.54 60.10
N ALA A 467 -71.89 -6.85 61.39
CA ALA A 467 -72.25 -8.17 61.94
C ALA A 467 -73.76 -8.43 61.84
N LYS A 468 -74.61 -7.42 62.11
CA LYS A 468 -76.07 -7.51 61.92
C LYS A 468 -76.45 -7.71 60.45
N LEU A 469 -75.76 -7.04 59.51
CA LEU A 469 -75.95 -7.22 58.07
C LEU A 469 -75.49 -8.60 57.57
N HIS A 470 -74.44 -9.18 58.15
CA HIS A 470 -74.00 -10.54 57.87
C HIS A 470 -74.99 -11.61 58.39
N VAL A 471 -75.66 -11.35 59.51
CA VAL A 471 -76.69 -12.25 60.06
C VAL A 471 -78.03 -12.14 59.32
N ASN A 472 -78.43 -10.93 58.90
CA ASN A 472 -79.66 -10.69 58.15
C ASN A 472 -79.43 -10.79 56.63
N GLY A 473 -79.05 -12.00 56.18
CA GLY A 473 -78.31 -12.21 54.94
C GLY A 473 -79.00 -11.79 53.63
N LYS A 474 -78.24 -11.05 52.80
CA LYS A 474 -78.33 -11.03 51.33
C LYS A 474 -77.00 -10.59 50.73
N SER A 475 -76.40 -11.44 49.90
CA SER A 475 -75.14 -11.15 49.20
C SER A 475 -75.36 -10.18 48.04
N ALA A 476 -74.53 -9.14 47.93
CA ALA A 476 -74.48 -8.26 46.77
C ALA A 476 -73.03 -7.89 46.41
N TRP A 477 -72.64 -8.20 45.16
CA TRP A 477 -71.41 -7.80 44.46
C TRP A 477 -70.07 -8.45 44.91
N PRO A 478 -69.44 -9.25 44.02
CA PRO A 478 -68.07 -9.76 44.21
C PRO A 478 -67.03 -8.93 43.43
N HIS A 479 -66.02 -8.40 44.12
CA HIS A 479 -64.65 -8.21 43.59
C HIS A 479 -63.71 -7.65 44.68
N PRO A 480 -62.49 -8.20 44.79
CA PRO A 480 -61.33 -7.39 45.15
C PRO A 480 -60.19 -7.43 44.10
N ASN A 481 -59.54 -6.28 43.92
CA ASN A 481 -58.11 -6.08 43.62
C ASN A 481 -57.48 -6.67 42.34
N THR A 482 -57.87 -6.16 41.17
CA THR A 482 -57.05 -6.22 39.94
C THR A 482 -55.92 -5.18 39.95
N TYR A 483 -54.92 -5.30 40.84
CA TYR A 483 -53.78 -4.35 40.88
C TYR A 483 -52.37 -4.93 41.13
N GLU A 484 -52.23 -6.19 41.58
CA GLU A 484 -50.90 -6.84 41.70
C GLU A 484 -50.53 -7.69 40.47
N GLU A 485 -51.53 -8.11 39.69
CA GLU A 485 -51.36 -9.08 38.59
C GLU A 485 -50.63 -8.51 37.35
N ALA A 486 -50.71 -7.19 37.14
CA ALA A 486 -50.08 -6.50 36.00
C ALA A 486 -48.54 -6.58 35.99
N GLY A 487 -47.90 -6.69 37.16
CA GLY A 487 -46.44 -6.81 37.25
C GLY A 487 -45.93 -8.20 36.84
N ILE A 488 -46.71 -9.24 37.12
CA ILE A 488 -46.30 -10.65 36.95
C ILE A 488 -46.37 -11.04 35.46
N PHE A 489 -47.41 -10.62 34.74
CA PHE A 489 -47.55 -10.90 33.30
C PHE A 489 -46.46 -10.25 32.44
N ALA A 490 -45.94 -9.07 32.84
CA ALA A 490 -44.83 -8.42 32.13
C ALA A 490 -43.55 -9.25 32.20
N TYR A 491 -43.15 -9.68 33.41
CA TYR A 491 -41.94 -10.50 33.62
C TYR A 491 -42.07 -11.89 32.99
N GLN A 492 -43.24 -12.54 33.08
CA GLN A 492 -43.42 -13.89 32.53
C GLN A 492 -43.50 -13.90 30.99
N SER A 493 -43.89 -12.80 30.35
CA SER A 493 -43.89 -12.68 28.88
C SER A 493 -42.47 -12.63 28.31
N GLN A 494 -41.53 -12.00 29.01
CA GLN A 494 -40.16 -11.81 28.52
C GLN A 494 -39.37 -13.13 28.49
N ILE A 495 -39.55 -13.99 29.50
CA ILE A 495 -38.92 -15.33 29.59
C ILE A 495 -39.48 -16.31 28.53
N LYS A 496 -40.63 -16.02 27.89
CA LYS A 496 -41.26 -16.91 26.90
C LYS A 496 -40.84 -16.68 25.44
N MET A 497 -40.13 -15.59 25.11
CA MET A 497 -39.56 -15.43 23.77
C MET A 497 -38.18 -16.08 23.62
N GLU A 498 -37.39 -16.17 24.69
CA GLU A 498 -36.01 -16.69 24.67
C GLU A 498 -35.90 -18.23 24.55
N ARG A 499 -37.01 -18.93 24.26
CA ARG A 499 -37.04 -20.41 24.18
C ARG A 499 -37.76 -20.99 22.96
N ASN A 500 -38.20 -20.15 22.02
CA ASN A 500 -39.06 -20.54 20.88
C ASN A 500 -38.53 -20.05 19.51
N GLU A 501 -37.21 -20.04 19.29
CA GLU A 501 -36.59 -19.73 17.98
C GLU A 501 -35.79 -20.92 17.39
N ASP A 502 -35.98 -22.14 17.91
CA ASP A 502 -35.22 -23.33 17.47
C ASP A 502 -36.10 -24.58 17.28
N ARG A 503 -37.19 -24.41 16.49
CA ARG A 503 -37.99 -25.45 15.79
C ARG A 503 -39.18 -24.83 15.03
N LEU A 504 -39.06 -24.71 13.71
CA LEU A 504 -39.96 -25.28 12.68
C LEU A 504 -39.66 -24.60 11.32
N GLY A 505 -39.27 -25.37 10.29
CA GLY A 505 -38.90 -24.73 9.01
C GLY A 505 -38.25 -25.63 7.94
N GLN A 506 -38.52 -26.93 7.92
CA GLN A 506 -38.08 -27.79 6.83
C GLN A 506 -39.17 -28.82 6.50
N ASP A 507 -39.55 -28.88 5.22
CA ASP A 507 -40.41 -29.93 4.66
C ASP A 507 -40.15 -30.02 3.13
N CYS A 508 -40.63 -31.10 2.50
CA CYS A 508 -40.50 -31.43 1.06
C CYS A 508 -39.09 -31.82 0.52
N GLU A 509 -38.74 -33.08 0.79
CA GLU A 509 -38.13 -34.09 -0.13
C GLU A 509 -38.74 -34.04 -1.59
N PRO A 510 -38.21 -34.72 -2.65
CA PRO A 510 -37.57 -36.04 -2.57
C PRO A 510 -36.42 -36.46 -3.54
N ASN A 511 -35.60 -37.43 -3.09
CA ASN A 511 -35.46 -38.79 -3.70
C ASN A 511 -34.10 -39.51 -3.45
N ARG A 512 -34.19 -40.69 -2.79
CA ARG A 512 -33.52 -41.99 -3.08
C ARG A 512 -31.97 -42.06 -3.30
N SER A 513 -31.25 -43.09 -2.82
CA SER A 513 -31.68 -44.44 -2.37
C SER A 513 -30.68 -45.19 -1.46
N ALA A 514 -31.25 -46.10 -0.67
CA ALA A 514 -30.67 -47.38 -0.18
C ALA A 514 -29.53 -47.37 0.85
N THR A 515 -29.88 -47.73 2.08
CA THR A 515 -29.00 -48.28 3.13
C THR A 515 -28.64 -49.76 2.81
N PRO A 516 -27.59 -50.35 3.44
CA PRO A 516 -27.75 -50.92 4.78
C PRO A 516 -26.68 -50.48 5.81
N LEU A 517 -27.06 -50.55 7.09
CA LEU A 517 -26.20 -50.36 8.26
C LEU A 517 -25.58 -51.71 8.70
N LEU A 518 -24.48 -51.63 9.48
CA LEU A 518 -23.99 -52.52 10.55
C LEU A 518 -22.43 -52.54 10.57
N PRO A 519 -21.78 -52.91 11.70
CA PRO A 519 -22.00 -52.44 13.06
C PRO A 519 -20.71 -51.84 13.67
N SER A 520 -20.83 -51.11 14.78
CA SER A 520 -19.68 -50.72 15.59
C SER A 520 -19.09 -51.93 16.34
N LEU A 521 -17.80 -52.22 16.13
CA LEU A 521 -17.04 -53.20 16.92
C LEU A 521 -15.61 -52.72 17.18
N THR A 522 -15.06 -53.16 18.32
CA THR A 522 -13.77 -52.77 18.88
C THR A 522 -12.57 -52.99 17.95
N PHE A 523 -11.71 -51.98 17.82
CA PHE A 523 -10.37 -52.15 17.27
C PHE A 523 -9.51 -52.99 18.21
N ARG A 524 -9.29 -54.26 17.83
CA ARG A 524 -8.21 -55.09 18.35
C ARG A 524 -7.17 -55.24 17.25
N THR A 525 -6.00 -54.64 17.44
CA THR A 525 -4.84 -54.87 16.57
C THR A 525 -4.41 -56.34 16.60
N LYS A 526 -3.88 -56.81 15.47
CA LYS A 526 -3.20 -58.10 15.35
C LYS A 526 -2.07 -57.99 14.35
N ASP A 527 -0.92 -58.51 14.73
CA ASP A 527 0.29 -58.62 13.94
C ASP A 527 0.17 -59.73 12.89
N THR A 528 1.06 -59.72 11.90
CA THR A 528 1.81 -60.95 11.55
C THR A 528 3.07 -60.66 10.73
N ALA A 529 4.22 -60.75 11.39
CA ALA A 529 5.49 -61.15 10.80
C ALA A 529 6.22 -62.02 11.85
N SER A 530 6.96 -63.04 11.43
CA SER A 530 7.44 -64.14 12.29
C SER A 530 8.58 -64.90 11.60
N PRO A 531 9.31 -65.83 12.26
CA PRO A 531 9.66 -65.93 13.69
C PRO A 531 11.18 -66.14 13.92
N LEU A 532 11.68 -66.08 15.18
CA LEU A 532 12.57 -67.13 15.75
C LEU A 532 12.86 -66.96 17.26
N ILE A 533 12.61 -68.03 18.02
CA ILE A 533 13.37 -68.62 19.16
C ILE A 533 14.37 -67.73 19.94
N SER A 534 14.08 -67.44 21.23
CA SER A 534 14.76 -68.05 22.42
C SER A 534 14.37 -67.35 23.74
N ASP A 535 14.38 -68.09 24.86
CA ASP A 535 14.45 -67.56 26.24
C ASP A 535 15.82 -66.85 26.49
N ASP A 536 16.05 -65.98 27.48
CA ASP A 536 15.86 -66.21 28.94
C ASP A 536 15.83 -64.91 29.81
N GLU A 537 15.89 -65.05 31.15
CA GLU A 537 15.78 -64.05 32.25
C GLU A 537 16.43 -62.64 32.09
N VAL A 538 15.83 -61.60 32.75
CA VAL A 538 16.46 -60.72 33.79
C VAL A 538 15.52 -59.55 34.24
N PHE A 539 15.74 -59.05 35.46
CA PHE A 539 14.97 -58.03 36.20
C PHE A 539 14.69 -56.68 35.48
N PRO A 540 13.57 -56.01 35.79
CA PRO A 540 13.33 -54.62 35.40
C PRO A 540 14.10 -53.63 36.30
N LEU A 541 14.90 -52.76 35.68
CA LEU A 541 15.44 -51.55 36.31
C LEU A 541 14.70 -50.31 35.77
N SER A 542 14.40 -49.37 36.66
CA SER A 542 13.70 -48.12 36.34
C SER A 542 14.50 -47.26 35.34
N PRO A 543 13.82 -46.46 34.48
CA PRO A 543 14.51 -45.51 33.62
C PRO A 543 15.20 -44.41 34.45
N PRO A 544 16.42 -43.99 34.10
CA PRO A 544 17.12 -42.91 34.80
C PRO A 544 16.63 -41.53 34.37
N ASP A 545 16.64 -40.56 35.29
CA ASP A 545 16.37 -39.15 35.00
C ASP A 545 17.38 -38.57 34.01
N VAL A 546 16.92 -38.23 32.80
CA VAL A 546 17.75 -37.69 31.71
C VAL A 546 17.96 -36.17 31.82
N SER A 547 18.45 -35.71 32.97
CA SER A 547 18.98 -34.34 33.11
C SER A 547 20.41 -34.25 32.59
N PHE A 548 20.60 -34.43 31.28
CA PHE A 548 21.89 -34.16 30.65
C PHE A 548 22.21 -32.66 30.73
N PRO A 549 23.39 -32.25 31.24
CA PRO A 549 23.87 -30.88 31.08
C PRO A 549 24.00 -30.58 29.59
N ALA A 550 23.40 -29.47 29.14
CA ALA A 550 23.62 -28.99 27.78
C ALA A 550 25.14 -28.81 27.57
N SER A 551 25.66 -29.29 26.43
CA SER A 551 27.10 -29.27 26.19
C SER A 551 27.65 -27.84 26.29
N LEU A 552 28.91 -27.70 26.72
CA LEU A 552 29.54 -26.38 26.92
C LEU A 552 29.41 -25.46 25.68
N ALA A 553 29.44 -26.05 24.48
CA ALA A 553 29.22 -25.36 23.22
C ALA A 553 27.77 -24.87 23.05
N ALA A 554 26.77 -25.66 23.43
CA ALA A 554 25.36 -25.23 23.41
C ALA A 554 25.08 -24.13 24.45
N GLN A 555 25.68 -24.20 25.64
CA GLN A 555 25.58 -23.14 26.64
C GLN A 555 26.23 -21.83 26.16
N HIS A 556 27.41 -21.91 25.53
CA HIS A 556 28.06 -20.74 24.91
C HIS A 556 27.24 -20.18 23.75
N PHE A 557 26.62 -21.02 22.93
CA PHE A 557 25.75 -20.59 21.83
C PHE A 557 24.54 -19.80 22.35
N LEU A 558 23.86 -20.30 23.39
CA LEU A 558 22.73 -19.63 24.01
C LEU A 558 23.11 -18.27 24.62
N LEU A 559 24.28 -18.15 25.26
CA LEU A 559 24.77 -16.88 25.81
C LEU A 559 25.12 -15.85 24.71
N GLU A 560 25.68 -16.30 23.59
CA GLU A 560 25.96 -15.41 22.46
C GLU A 560 24.67 -14.98 21.73
N GLU A 561 23.64 -15.83 21.66
CA GLU A 561 22.31 -15.41 21.17
C GLU A 561 21.59 -14.47 22.15
N GLU A 562 21.67 -14.69 23.46
CA GLU A 562 21.10 -13.77 24.46
C GLU A 562 21.75 -12.38 24.37
N LYS A 563 23.06 -12.34 24.07
CA LYS A 563 23.81 -11.11 23.78
C LYS A 563 23.36 -10.47 22.46
N ARG A 564 23.27 -11.23 21.36
CA ARG A 564 22.77 -10.73 20.06
C ARG A 564 21.35 -10.18 20.16
N ALA A 565 20.48 -10.82 20.93
CA ALA A 565 19.12 -10.35 21.19
C ALA A 565 19.11 -8.98 21.89
N LYS A 566 19.95 -8.77 22.91
CA LYS A 566 20.07 -7.48 23.62
C LYS A 566 20.71 -6.38 22.77
N GLU A 567 21.64 -6.73 21.89
CA GLU A 567 22.21 -5.79 20.92
C GLU A 567 21.16 -5.36 19.87
N LEU A 568 20.33 -6.29 19.38
CA LEU A 568 19.20 -6.00 18.49
C LEU A 568 18.10 -5.19 19.17
N GLU A 569 17.74 -5.51 20.41
CA GLU A 569 16.78 -4.75 21.23
C GLU A 569 17.24 -3.31 21.40
N LYS A 570 18.51 -3.09 21.73
CA LYS A 570 19.10 -1.75 21.86
C LYS A 570 19.08 -0.98 20.54
N LEU A 571 19.33 -1.64 19.41
CA LEU A 571 19.25 -1.03 18.08
C LEU A 571 17.81 -0.63 17.72
N LEU A 572 16.84 -1.51 17.98
CA LEU A 572 15.41 -1.24 17.79
C LEU A 572 14.93 -0.06 18.64
N ASN A 573 15.25 -0.03 19.93
CA ASN A 573 14.90 1.08 20.81
C ASN A 573 15.53 2.40 20.33
N THR A 574 16.80 2.39 19.90
CA THR A 574 17.47 3.57 19.34
C THR A 574 16.75 4.11 18.09
N HIS A 575 16.28 3.21 17.21
CA HIS A 575 15.54 3.58 16.00
C HIS A 575 14.11 4.08 16.32
N ILE A 576 13.45 3.49 17.32
CA ILE A 576 12.15 3.96 17.81
C ILE A 576 12.27 5.39 18.38
N ASP A 577 13.29 5.67 19.18
CA ASP A 577 13.55 7.03 19.71
C ASP A 577 13.81 8.05 18.60
N GLU A 578 14.42 7.64 17.49
CA GLU A 578 14.67 8.49 16.32
C GLU A 578 13.41 8.74 15.49
N LEU A 579 12.59 7.69 15.26
CA LEU A 579 11.28 7.81 14.62
C LEU A 579 10.33 8.69 15.44
N GLN A 580 10.35 8.59 16.78
CA GLN A 580 9.59 9.47 17.66
C GLN A 580 10.05 10.93 17.52
N ARG A 581 11.36 11.21 17.63
CA ARG A 581 11.91 12.58 17.43
C ARG A 581 11.59 13.14 16.04
N HIS A 582 11.67 12.34 14.98
CA HIS A 582 11.29 12.78 13.63
C HIS A 582 9.78 13.08 13.51
N THR A 583 8.94 12.26 14.17
CA THR A 583 7.49 12.46 14.22
C THR A 583 7.12 13.72 14.99
N GLU A 584 7.72 13.96 16.16
CA GLU A 584 7.54 15.18 16.95
C GLU A 584 8.00 16.43 16.18
N PHE A 585 9.18 16.38 15.56
CA PHE A 585 9.69 17.47 14.72
C PHE A 585 8.72 17.80 13.58
N THR A 586 8.21 16.76 12.90
CA THR A 586 7.24 16.89 11.81
C THR A 586 5.92 17.49 12.30
N LEU A 587 5.39 16.99 13.43
CA LEU A 587 4.17 17.50 14.05
C LEU A 587 4.31 18.98 14.44
N ASN A 588 5.41 19.33 15.12
CA ASN A 588 5.73 20.69 15.59
C ASN A 588 5.93 21.67 14.42
N LYS A 589 6.52 21.22 13.31
CA LYS A 589 6.62 21.97 12.06
C LYS A 589 5.24 22.32 11.48
N TYR A 590 4.31 21.37 11.45
CA TYR A 590 2.97 21.59 10.89
C TYR A 590 2.00 22.31 11.84
N THR A 591 2.09 22.12 13.17
CA THR A 591 1.29 22.90 14.14
C THR A 591 1.68 24.37 14.15
N LYS A 592 2.99 24.69 14.11
CA LYS A 592 3.47 26.07 13.93
C LYS A 592 3.00 26.71 12.61
N LEU A 593 3.00 25.94 11.51
CA LEU A 593 2.43 26.39 10.23
C LEU A 593 0.93 26.70 10.31
N LYS A 594 0.18 25.97 11.15
CA LYS A 594 -1.25 26.18 11.37
C LYS A 594 -1.54 27.38 12.27
N GLN A 595 -0.68 27.64 13.25
CA GLN A 595 -0.81 28.79 14.15
C GLN A 595 -0.50 30.11 13.43
N ASN A 596 0.52 30.12 12.55
CA ASN A 596 0.86 31.26 11.68
C ASN A 596 -0.12 31.48 10.50
N ARG A 597 -1.29 30.82 10.50
CA ARG A 597 -2.42 31.05 9.56
C ARG A 597 -3.68 31.61 10.24
N HIS A 598 -3.59 31.93 11.53
CA HIS A 598 -4.69 32.51 12.33
C HIS A 598 -4.26 33.81 13.06
N ILE A 599 -3.35 34.55 12.43
CA ILE A 599 -2.94 35.93 12.76
C ILE A 599 -3.00 36.73 11.46
#